data_AF-A0A7X1ZGA3-F1
#
_entry.id   AF-A0A7X1ZGA3-F1
#
_cell.length_a   1.000
_cell.length_b   1.000
_cell.length_c   1.000
_cell.angle_alpha   90.00
_cell.angle_beta   90.00
_cell.angle_gamma   90.00
#
_symmetry.space_group_name_H-M   'P 1'
#
loop_
_entity.id
_entity.type
_entity.pdbx_description
1 polymer ?
#
loop_
_entity_poly.entity_id
_entity_poly.type
_entity_poly.pdbx_seq_one_letter_code
_entity_poly.pdbx_strand_id
1 'polypeptide(L)'
;MNWLSDYVRPKFRNLVGSTREVPDNLWHKCSTCGHMIFHKELDKARRVCTQCGHHMRLPVKHRLAMLFDDGSYDRIPLPKVPADPLKFRDVKRYTDRLKDAQSRTAESDGLIVAHGPIEGRTAVVAAFDFDFMGGSMGMAVGEGFVAAAEKAVELDAPLIAIPSSGGARMQEGILSLMQMARVTVAVDMVKDAGLPYIVVLTDPTTGGVTASLAMLGDIAIAEPGAIIGFAGARVIEQTIHEKLPKGFQRSEYLLEHGMVDMVVPRDTLKGTLARVIRLLTVPVEPVAQTTLPTVVTPDHVEGHRETEPTGPVDDSEDPHPDVEVLPPSDGDKAARRKTAPERERRTGDSAAASTAADQPPPEA
;
A
#
# COMPACT_ATOMS: atom_id res chain seq x y z
N MET A 1 51.52 -38.43 19.35
CA MET A 1 50.94 -37.19 19.89
C MET A 1 51.93 -36.07 19.66
N ASN A 2 51.60 -35.13 18.78
CA ASN A 2 52.51 -34.07 18.33
C ASN A 2 52.16 -32.78 19.08
N TRP A 3 52.97 -32.42 20.07
CA TRP A 3 52.76 -31.28 20.98
C TRP A 3 52.73 -29.91 20.27
N LEU A 4 53.21 -29.83 19.03
CA LEU A 4 53.25 -28.61 18.22
C LEU A 4 51.89 -28.21 17.62
N SER A 5 50.96 -29.17 17.40
CA SER A 5 49.64 -28.87 16.83
C SER A 5 48.65 -28.37 17.87
N ASP A 6 48.77 -28.83 19.12
CA ASP A 6 47.69 -28.71 20.10
C ASP A 6 47.85 -27.48 21.01
N TYR A 7 49.07 -26.95 21.16
CA TYR A 7 49.33 -25.88 22.13
C TYR A 7 49.56 -24.48 21.52
N VAL A 8 49.98 -24.40 20.25
CA VAL A 8 50.35 -23.11 19.63
C VAL A 8 49.22 -22.48 18.81
N ARG A 9 48.31 -23.29 18.24
CA ARG A 9 47.17 -22.79 17.44
C ARG A 9 46.03 -22.09 18.21
N PRO A 10 45.75 -22.36 19.49
CA PRO A 10 44.64 -21.68 20.18
C PRO A 10 44.93 -20.20 20.50
N LYS A 11 46.20 -19.81 20.70
CA LYS A 11 46.54 -18.46 21.18
C LYS A 11 46.58 -17.38 20.09
N PHE A 12 46.79 -17.75 18.83
CA PHE A 12 46.76 -16.77 17.72
C PHE A 12 45.35 -16.48 17.18
N ARG A 13 44.37 -17.38 17.41
CA ARG A 13 42.99 -17.18 16.95
C ARG A 13 42.21 -16.17 17.79
N ASN A 14 42.69 -15.85 18.99
CA ASN A 14 42.09 -14.82 19.86
C ASN A 14 42.69 -13.42 19.66
N LEU A 15 43.73 -13.27 18.81
CA LEU A 15 44.42 -11.99 18.58
C LEU A 15 44.08 -11.36 17.22
N VAL A 16 43.49 -12.12 16.29
CA VAL A 16 43.02 -11.61 15.00
C VAL A 16 41.51 -11.60 15.04
N GLY A 17 40.94 -10.41 15.15
CA GLY A 17 39.52 -10.16 15.39
C GLY A 17 38.58 -10.94 14.48
N SER A 18 37.43 -11.29 15.07
CA SER A 18 36.23 -11.86 14.47
C SER A 18 36.28 -11.91 12.94
N THR A 19 36.58 -13.09 12.39
CA THR A 19 36.31 -13.41 10.99
C THR A 19 34.85 -13.06 10.74
N ARG A 20 34.65 -11.96 10.00
CA ARG A 20 33.36 -11.52 9.50
C ARG A 20 32.78 -12.71 8.74
N GLU A 21 31.74 -13.34 9.30
CA GLU A 21 31.09 -14.50 8.70
C GLU A 21 30.67 -14.11 7.28
N VAL A 22 31.39 -14.66 6.29
CA VAL A 22 31.04 -14.50 4.88
C VAL A 22 29.84 -15.40 4.66
N PRO A 23 28.67 -14.88 4.26
CA PRO A 23 27.51 -15.72 4.00
C PRO A 23 27.84 -16.78 2.95
N ASP A 24 27.37 -18.01 3.14
CA ASP A 24 27.69 -19.17 2.30
C ASP A 24 27.31 -18.98 0.81
N ASN A 25 26.47 -18.00 0.48
CA ASN A 25 26.12 -17.60 -0.88
C ASN A 25 26.45 -16.12 -1.12
N LEU A 26 27.51 -15.86 -1.88
CA LEU A 26 27.92 -14.51 -2.32
C LEU A 26 27.00 -13.88 -3.39
N TRP A 27 26.09 -14.69 -3.94
CA TRP A 27 25.26 -14.35 -5.08
C TRP A 27 23.78 -14.45 -4.72
N HIS A 28 23.01 -13.49 -5.23
CA HIS A 28 21.57 -13.44 -5.15
C HIS A 28 20.96 -13.65 -6.53
N LYS A 29 20.00 -14.58 -6.65
CA LYS A 29 19.28 -14.83 -7.90
C LYS A 29 18.08 -13.89 -8.02
N CYS A 30 17.98 -13.14 -9.12
CA CYS A 30 16.79 -12.33 -9.41
C CYS A 30 15.56 -13.24 -9.63
N SER A 31 14.48 -12.99 -8.89
CA SER A 31 13.19 -13.70 -9.00
C SER A 31 12.54 -13.55 -10.37
N THR A 32 12.78 -12.42 -11.06
CA THR A 32 12.14 -12.11 -12.34
C THR A 32 12.94 -12.62 -13.54
N CYS A 33 14.22 -12.25 -13.66
CA CYS A 33 15.03 -12.60 -14.84
C CYS A 33 16.02 -13.76 -14.61
N GLY A 34 16.14 -14.27 -13.38
CA GLY A 34 17.05 -15.36 -13.05
C GLY A 34 18.54 -15.00 -13.00
N HIS A 35 18.92 -13.75 -13.30
CA HIS A 35 20.31 -13.30 -13.26
C HIS A 35 20.90 -13.39 -11.84
N MET A 36 22.16 -13.82 -11.76
CA MET A 36 22.91 -13.93 -10.50
C MET A 36 23.67 -12.63 -10.23
N ILE A 37 23.40 -11.98 -9.11
CA ILE A 37 23.94 -10.67 -8.73
C ILE A 37 24.79 -10.82 -7.48
N PHE A 38 25.98 -10.23 -7.47
CA PHE A 38 26.82 -10.23 -6.28
C PHE A 38 26.22 -9.34 -5.17
N HIS A 39 26.22 -9.79 -3.92
CA HIS A 39 25.56 -9.06 -2.81
C HIS A 39 26.02 -7.60 -2.68
N LYS A 40 27.33 -7.33 -2.82
CA LYS A 40 27.84 -5.96 -2.73
C LYS A 40 27.34 -5.06 -3.85
N GLU A 41 27.13 -5.61 -5.04
CA GLU A 41 26.57 -4.86 -6.18
C GLU A 41 25.08 -4.63 -5.98
N LEU A 42 24.36 -5.65 -5.50
CA LEU A 42 22.94 -5.54 -5.20
C LEU A 42 22.67 -4.48 -4.12
N ASP A 43 23.47 -4.43 -3.07
CA ASP A 43 23.33 -3.43 -2.01
C ASP A 43 23.65 -2.01 -2.53
N LYS A 44 24.69 -1.84 -3.37
CA LYS A 44 24.98 -0.57 -4.04
C LYS A 44 23.84 -0.13 -4.97
N ALA A 45 23.23 -1.07 -5.67
CA ALA A 45 22.08 -0.85 -6.53
C ALA A 45 20.75 -0.74 -5.76
N ARG A 46 20.78 -0.57 -4.41
CA ARG A 46 19.58 -0.42 -3.56
C ARG A 46 18.58 -1.57 -3.75
N ARG A 47 19.11 -2.77 -3.96
CA ARG A 47 18.37 -4.01 -4.24
C ARG A 47 17.48 -3.94 -5.48
N VAL A 48 17.92 -3.19 -6.49
CA VAL A 48 17.34 -3.20 -7.84
C VAL A 48 18.20 -4.11 -8.72
N CYS A 49 17.55 -4.98 -9.49
CA CYS A 49 18.24 -5.83 -10.45
C CYS A 49 18.89 -4.97 -11.55
N THR A 50 20.21 -5.04 -11.69
CA THR A 50 20.97 -4.29 -12.69
C THR A 50 20.69 -4.72 -14.14
N GLN A 51 20.08 -5.88 -14.35
CA GLN A 51 19.74 -6.40 -15.69
C GLN A 51 18.32 -6.08 -16.12
N CYS A 52 17.32 -6.21 -15.23
CA CYS A 52 15.90 -6.07 -15.60
C CYS A 52 15.16 -4.96 -14.85
N GLY A 53 15.81 -4.23 -13.95
CA GLY A 53 15.19 -3.17 -13.17
C GLY A 53 14.22 -3.66 -12.09
N HIS A 54 14.09 -4.97 -11.84
CA HIS A 54 13.20 -5.48 -10.79
C HIS A 54 13.63 -5.01 -9.39
N HIS A 55 12.72 -4.34 -8.69
CA HIS A 55 12.88 -3.94 -7.31
C HIS A 55 12.69 -5.12 -6.36
N MET A 56 13.79 -5.60 -5.77
CA MET A 56 13.74 -6.68 -4.78
C MET A 56 13.47 -6.14 -3.39
N ARG A 57 13.14 -7.03 -2.45
CA ARG A 57 12.89 -6.70 -1.05
C ARG A 57 14.07 -5.94 -0.42
N LEU A 58 13.78 -4.76 0.13
CA LEU A 58 14.78 -3.89 0.77
C LEU A 58 14.57 -3.91 2.29
N PRO A 59 15.57 -4.34 3.08
CA PRO A 59 15.48 -4.27 4.54
C PRO A 59 15.23 -2.84 5.00
N VAL A 60 14.41 -2.65 6.03
CA VAL A 60 14.01 -1.32 6.50
C VAL A 60 15.22 -0.48 6.90
N LYS A 61 16.24 -1.08 7.52
CA LYS A 61 17.50 -0.37 7.83
C LYS A 61 18.17 0.23 6.58
N HIS A 62 18.17 -0.50 5.46
CA HIS A 62 18.72 0.00 4.20
C HIS A 62 17.81 1.06 3.58
N ARG A 63 16.48 0.92 3.73
CA ARG A 63 15.50 1.94 3.32
C ARG A 63 15.75 3.27 4.02
N LEU A 64 15.84 3.26 5.35
CA LEU A 64 16.07 4.47 6.15
C LEU A 64 17.42 5.11 5.81
N ALA A 65 18.47 4.30 5.71
CA ALA A 65 19.81 4.78 5.35
C ALA A 65 19.87 5.39 3.93
N MET A 66 19.05 4.91 3.00
CA MET A 66 18.96 5.45 1.65
C MET A 66 18.21 6.79 1.60
N LEU A 67 17.22 7.00 2.48
CA LEU A 67 16.36 8.18 2.45
C LEU A 67 16.93 9.35 3.24
N PHE A 68 17.42 9.10 4.46
CA PHE A 68 17.98 10.16 5.29
C PHE A 68 19.36 10.60 4.83
N ASP A 69 19.75 11.83 5.15
CA ASP A 69 21.06 12.40 4.81
C ASP A 69 22.17 11.67 5.55
N ASP A 70 23.18 11.23 4.80
CA ASP A 70 24.29 10.40 5.28
C ASP A 70 23.86 9.12 6.03
N GLY A 71 22.61 8.70 5.86
CA GLY A 71 22.00 7.61 6.62
C GLY A 71 21.81 7.90 8.11
N SER A 72 21.81 9.18 8.51
CA SER A 72 21.63 9.64 9.89
C SER A 72 20.15 9.80 10.23
N TYR A 73 19.69 9.07 11.24
CA TYR A 73 18.33 9.14 11.74
C TYR A 73 18.23 8.68 13.18
N ASP A 74 17.24 9.21 13.89
CA ASP A 74 16.88 8.78 15.23
C ASP A 74 15.64 7.89 15.17
N ARG A 75 15.71 6.73 15.82
CA ARG A 75 14.55 5.84 15.96
C ARG A 75 13.67 6.28 17.13
N ILE A 76 12.37 6.18 16.95
CA ILE A 76 11.40 6.49 17.99
C ILE A 76 11.06 5.19 18.75
N PRO A 77 11.08 5.19 20.10
CA PRO A 77 10.57 4.07 20.86
C PRO A 77 9.05 3.96 20.67
N LEU A 78 8.58 2.81 20.21
CA LEU A 78 7.15 2.59 19.97
C LEU A 78 6.43 2.10 21.24
N PRO A 79 5.15 2.46 21.43
CA PRO A 79 4.35 1.97 22.54
C PRO A 79 4.28 0.44 22.55
N LYS A 80 4.35 -0.15 23.76
CA LYS A 80 4.16 -1.59 23.92
C LYS A 80 2.68 -1.92 23.94
N VAL A 81 2.32 -3.02 23.28
CA VAL A 81 0.96 -3.55 23.27
C VAL A 81 0.90 -4.96 23.88
N PRO A 82 -0.27 -5.41 24.35
CA PRO A 82 -0.48 -6.81 24.71
C PRO A 82 -0.09 -7.76 23.56
N ALA A 83 0.82 -8.70 23.83
CA ALA A 83 1.38 -9.55 22.78
C ALA A 83 0.41 -10.61 22.23
N ASP A 84 -0.53 -11.09 23.03
CA ASP A 84 -1.53 -12.09 22.58
C ASP A 84 -2.87 -11.87 23.31
N PRO A 85 -3.61 -10.80 22.96
CA PRO A 85 -4.85 -10.43 23.66
C PRO A 85 -5.96 -11.46 23.47
N LEU A 86 -5.93 -12.24 22.39
CA LEU A 86 -6.95 -13.24 22.05
C LEU A 86 -6.56 -14.68 22.44
N LYS A 87 -5.35 -14.89 22.98
CA LYS A 87 -4.78 -16.22 23.24
C LYS A 87 -4.80 -17.10 21.99
N PHE A 88 -4.48 -16.51 20.84
CA PHE A 88 -4.68 -17.13 19.54
C PHE A 88 -3.73 -18.31 19.31
N ARG A 89 -4.28 -19.40 18.78
CA ARG A 89 -3.53 -20.60 18.43
C ARG A 89 -4.01 -21.19 17.12
N ASP A 90 -3.06 -21.39 16.21
CA ASP A 90 -3.22 -22.25 15.04
C ASP A 90 -2.29 -23.47 15.17
N VAL A 91 -1.63 -23.88 14.09
CA VAL A 91 -0.52 -24.85 14.12
C VAL A 91 0.58 -24.44 15.12
N LYS A 92 0.82 -23.13 15.26
CA LYS A 92 1.71 -22.52 16.25
C LYS A 92 0.92 -21.54 17.13
N ARG A 93 1.39 -21.32 18.36
CA ARG A 93 0.86 -20.24 19.20
C ARG A 93 1.29 -18.90 18.61
N TYR A 94 0.43 -17.88 18.72
CA TYR A 94 0.77 -16.55 18.22
C TYR A 94 2.03 -15.98 18.87
N THR A 95 2.19 -16.15 20.19
CA THR A 95 3.41 -15.76 20.92
C THR A 95 4.70 -16.37 20.37
N ASP A 96 4.63 -17.60 19.83
CA ASP A 96 5.80 -18.28 19.28
C ASP A 96 6.13 -17.72 17.89
N ARG A 97 5.10 -17.40 17.10
CA ARG A 97 5.27 -16.68 15.81
C ARG A 97 5.90 -15.31 16.01
N LEU A 98 5.51 -14.58 17.07
CA LEU A 98 6.12 -13.30 17.44
C LEU A 98 7.59 -13.47 17.79
N LYS A 99 7.94 -14.43 18.66
CA LYS A 99 9.35 -14.72 19.00
C LYS A 99 10.18 -15.13 17.80
N ASP A 100 9.65 -15.97 16.92
CA ASP A 100 10.29 -16.38 15.67
C ASP A 100 10.54 -15.16 14.76
N ALA A 101 9.59 -14.23 14.66
CA ALA A 101 9.74 -13.01 13.87
C ALA A 101 10.74 -12.02 14.50
N GLN A 102 10.65 -11.80 15.80
CA GLN A 102 11.55 -10.93 16.57
C GLN A 102 13.00 -11.41 16.51
N SER A 103 13.22 -12.72 16.65
CA SER A 103 14.57 -13.30 16.54
C SER A 103 15.16 -13.18 15.13
N ARG A 104 14.32 -13.33 14.09
CA ARG A 104 14.76 -13.21 12.68
C ARG A 104 15.06 -11.77 12.26
N THR A 105 14.24 -10.82 12.70
CA THR A 105 14.31 -9.41 12.26
C THR A 105 15.13 -8.54 13.20
N ALA A 106 15.29 -8.96 14.46
CA ALA A 106 15.77 -8.15 15.57
C ALA A 106 14.90 -6.91 15.86
N GLU A 107 13.64 -6.91 15.41
CA GLU A 107 12.68 -5.83 15.62
C GLU A 107 11.54 -6.28 16.55
N SER A 108 10.90 -5.32 17.23
CA SER A 108 9.81 -5.62 18.16
C SER A 108 8.50 -6.02 17.46
N ASP A 109 8.22 -5.39 16.32
CA ASP A 109 7.09 -5.65 15.44
C ASP A 109 7.42 -5.18 13.99
N GLY A 110 6.47 -5.27 13.06
CA GLY A 110 6.63 -5.00 11.63
C GLY A 110 6.55 -3.54 11.21
N LEU A 111 6.76 -2.60 12.13
CA LEU A 111 6.87 -1.18 11.85
C LEU A 111 8.08 -0.59 12.56
N ILE A 112 8.88 0.18 11.83
CA ILE A 112 9.96 0.99 12.38
C ILE A 112 9.66 2.45 12.06
N VAL A 113 9.76 3.30 13.07
CA VAL A 113 9.61 4.74 12.90
C VAL A 113 10.92 5.42 13.23
N ALA A 114 11.34 6.32 12.34
CA ALA A 114 12.53 7.13 12.51
C ALA A 114 12.30 8.54 11.98
N HIS A 115 13.04 9.50 12.51
CA HIS A 115 13.05 10.86 11.98
C HIS A 115 14.48 11.33 11.71
N GLY A 116 14.62 12.28 10.79
CA GLY A 116 15.90 12.79 10.37
C GLY A 116 15.79 13.69 9.13
N PRO A 117 16.90 14.28 8.69
CA PRO A 117 16.91 15.14 7.51
C PRO A 117 16.84 14.33 6.20
N ILE A 118 15.99 14.75 5.28
CA ILE A 118 15.95 14.32 3.87
C ILE A 118 16.23 15.56 3.01
N GLU A 119 17.42 15.64 2.44
CA GLU A 119 17.97 16.82 1.77
C GLU A 119 17.80 18.11 2.59
N GLY A 120 18.18 18.05 3.86
CA GLY A 120 18.19 19.18 4.79
C GLY A 120 16.83 19.49 5.44
N ARG A 121 15.75 18.76 5.12
CA ARG A 121 14.44 18.93 5.76
C ARG A 121 14.12 17.77 6.67
N THR A 122 13.80 18.05 7.93
CA THR A 122 13.33 17.02 8.87
C THR A 122 12.08 16.36 8.34
N ALA A 123 12.03 15.03 8.36
CA ALA A 123 10.87 14.23 8.04
C ALA A 123 10.76 13.05 9.01
N VAL A 124 9.53 12.59 9.24
CA VAL A 124 9.26 11.36 9.99
C VAL A 124 8.91 10.26 9.00
N VAL A 125 9.58 9.10 9.09
CA VAL A 125 9.37 7.95 8.22
C VAL A 125 8.85 6.77 9.05
N ALA A 126 7.67 6.27 8.69
CA ALA A 126 7.08 5.05 9.20
C ALA A 126 7.20 3.93 8.15
N ALA A 127 8.18 3.05 8.32
CA ALA A 127 8.51 2.01 7.34
C ALA A 127 8.15 0.62 7.84
N PHE A 128 7.37 -0.11 7.02
CA PHE A 128 6.94 -1.47 7.32
C PHE A 128 8.06 -2.47 7.04
N ASP A 129 8.18 -3.48 7.89
CA ASP A 129 9.06 -4.63 7.68
C ASP A 129 8.25 -5.86 7.27
N PHE A 130 8.28 -6.18 5.98
CA PHE A 130 7.62 -7.38 5.45
C PHE A 130 8.20 -8.67 6.04
N ASP A 131 9.48 -8.69 6.48
CA ASP A 131 10.12 -9.87 7.11
C ASP A 131 9.52 -10.20 8.48
N PHE A 132 8.85 -9.22 9.09
CA PHE A 132 8.06 -9.41 10.30
C PHE A 132 6.62 -9.83 9.95
N MET A 133 6.39 -11.14 9.87
CA MET A 133 5.05 -11.71 9.66
C MET A 133 4.29 -11.11 8.46
N GLY A 134 5.00 -10.87 7.34
CA GLY A 134 4.43 -10.28 6.14
C GLY A 134 4.05 -8.81 6.28
N GLY A 135 4.68 -8.08 7.21
CA GLY A 135 4.36 -6.68 7.51
C GLY A 135 2.91 -6.49 7.91
N SER A 136 2.28 -7.54 8.46
CA SER A 136 0.85 -7.52 8.74
C SER A 136 0.52 -6.50 9.83
N MET A 137 -0.53 -5.71 9.63
CA MET A 137 -0.92 -4.66 10.57
C MET A 137 -1.68 -5.24 11.76
N GLY A 138 -1.00 -5.26 12.90
CA GLY A 138 -1.53 -5.54 14.24
C GLY A 138 -1.60 -4.28 15.10
N MET A 139 -1.99 -4.43 16.36
CA MET A 139 -2.03 -3.37 17.37
C MET A 139 -0.71 -2.61 17.46
N ALA A 140 0.42 -3.31 17.46
CA ALA A 140 1.74 -2.67 17.57
C ALA A 140 2.05 -1.76 16.37
N VAL A 141 1.67 -2.18 15.16
CA VAL A 141 1.83 -1.37 13.94
C VAL A 141 0.89 -0.16 14.00
N GLY A 142 -0.36 -0.34 14.42
CA GLY A 142 -1.32 0.76 14.56
C GLY A 142 -0.89 1.79 15.60
N GLU A 143 -0.51 1.36 16.81
CA GLU A 143 0.02 2.27 17.85
C GLU A 143 1.33 2.93 17.42
N GLY A 144 2.22 2.19 16.74
CA GLY A 144 3.46 2.75 16.22
C GLY A 144 3.22 3.81 15.14
N PHE A 145 2.19 3.65 14.30
CA PHE A 145 1.83 4.64 13.29
C PHE A 145 1.20 5.89 13.91
N VAL A 146 0.36 5.73 14.95
CA VAL A 146 -0.13 6.86 15.75
C VAL A 146 1.04 7.64 16.36
N ALA A 147 2.01 6.94 16.96
CA ALA A 147 3.22 7.58 17.49
C ALA A 147 4.05 8.29 16.42
N ALA A 148 4.06 7.79 15.17
CA ALA A 148 4.71 8.45 14.04
C ALA A 148 4.02 9.76 13.67
N ALA A 149 2.68 9.76 13.61
CA ALA A 149 1.89 10.95 13.36
C ALA A 149 2.05 12.00 14.47
N GLU A 150 1.98 11.60 15.73
CA GLU A 150 2.25 12.47 16.88
C GLU A 150 3.65 13.09 16.79
N LYS A 151 4.66 12.29 16.42
CA LYS A 151 6.02 12.84 16.25
C LYS A 151 6.12 13.80 15.08
N ALA A 152 5.44 13.53 13.98
CA ALA A 152 5.42 14.42 12.82
C ALA A 152 4.85 15.79 13.21
N VAL A 153 3.74 15.80 13.96
CA VAL A 153 3.14 17.02 14.50
C VAL A 153 4.05 17.70 15.52
N GLU A 154 4.68 16.96 16.44
CA GLU A 154 5.64 17.50 17.42
C GLU A 154 6.83 18.21 16.77
N LEU A 155 7.35 17.63 15.67
CA LEU A 155 8.52 18.13 14.96
C LEU A 155 8.20 19.14 13.87
N ASP A 156 6.92 19.47 13.64
CA ASP A 156 6.46 20.29 12.51
C ASP A 156 7.03 19.77 11.17
N ALA A 157 6.92 18.45 10.96
CA ALA A 157 7.60 17.73 9.89
C ALA A 157 6.63 16.85 9.09
N PRO A 158 6.84 16.67 7.77
CA PRO A 158 6.04 15.75 6.97
C PRO A 158 6.15 14.30 7.48
N LEU A 159 5.03 13.57 7.40
CA LEU A 159 4.98 12.14 7.66
C LEU A 159 5.08 11.36 6.34
N ILE A 160 5.99 10.39 6.29
CA ILE A 160 6.19 9.52 5.13
C ILE A 160 5.91 8.08 5.55
N ALA A 161 4.85 7.48 5.00
CA ALA A 161 4.56 6.06 5.19
C ALA A 161 5.18 5.22 4.07
N ILE A 162 5.83 4.12 4.41
CA ILE A 162 6.39 3.16 3.44
C ILE A 162 5.79 1.79 3.71
N PRO A 163 4.54 1.54 3.28
CA PRO A 163 3.90 0.26 3.47
C PRO A 163 4.58 -0.85 2.65
N SER A 164 4.69 -2.02 3.29
CA SER A 164 5.06 -3.30 2.71
C SER A 164 4.35 -4.36 3.55
N SER A 165 3.14 -4.74 3.14
CA SER A 165 2.21 -5.51 3.95
C SER A 165 1.35 -6.44 3.12
N GLY A 166 1.13 -7.64 3.66
CA GLY A 166 0.14 -8.60 3.16
C GLY A 166 -1.29 -8.34 3.66
N GLY A 167 -1.50 -7.34 4.54
CA GLY A 167 -2.81 -6.98 5.08
C GLY A 167 -2.88 -6.94 6.61
N ALA A 168 -4.06 -7.21 7.16
CA ALA A 168 -4.30 -7.20 8.60
C ALA A 168 -3.73 -8.46 9.29
N ARG A 169 -3.28 -8.33 10.54
CA ARG A 169 -2.74 -9.46 11.31
C ARG A 169 -3.87 -10.33 11.88
N MET A 170 -4.18 -11.41 11.16
CA MET A 170 -5.30 -12.29 11.50
C MET A 170 -5.26 -12.83 12.94
N GLN A 171 -4.08 -13.02 13.53
CA GLN A 171 -3.92 -13.53 14.89
C GLN A 171 -4.48 -12.58 15.96
N GLU A 172 -4.60 -11.29 15.64
CA GLU A 172 -5.19 -10.28 16.52
C GLU A 172 -6.67 -9.97 16.15
N GLY A 173 -7.21 -10.61 15.12
CA GLY A 173 -8.62 -10.58 14.75
C GLY A 173 -9.19 -9.16 14.55
N ILE A 174 -10.29 -8.86 15.24
CA ILE A 174 -10.96 -7.55 15.16
C ILE A 174 -10.05 -6.41 15.62
N LEU A 175 -9.09 -6.67 16.51
CA LEU A 175 -8.17 -5.65 16.99
C LEU A 175 -7.27 -5.14 15.87
N SER A 176 -6.86 -6.01 14.94
CA SER A 176 -6.18 -5.61 13.70
C SER A 176 -7.06 -4.79 12.77
N LEU A 177 -8.34 -5.14 12.63
CA LEU A 177 -9.28 -4.37 11.80
C LEU A 177 -9.43 -2.94 12.35
N MET A 178 -9.57 -2.81 13.67
CA MET A 178 -9.71 -1.49 14.32
C MET A 178 -8.49 -0.60 14.12
N GLN A 179 -7.31 -1.16 13.80
CA GLN A 179 -6.15 -0.34 13.47
C GLN A 179 -6.38 0.49 12.20
N MET A 180 -7.22 0.05 11.25
CA MET A 180 -7.56 0.85 10.08
C MET A 180 -8.18 2.19 10.47
N ALA A 181 -9.13 2.18 11.41
CA ALA A 181 -9.73 3.41 11.91
C ALA A 181 -8.71 4.27 12.67
N ARG A 182 -7.85 3.65 13.49
CA ARG A 182 -6.83 4.37 14.26
C ARG A 182 -5.80 5.07 13.38
N VAL A 183 -5.28 4.39 12.36
CA VAL A 183 -4.31 4.99 11.44
C VAL A 183 -4.95 6.07 10.57
N THR A 184 -6.24 5.95 10.23
CA THR A 184 -6.98 7.03 9.55
C THR A 184 -7.04 8.28 10.42
N VAL A 185 -7.40 8.14 11.70
CA VAL A 185 -7.39 9.28 12.64
C VAL A 185 -5.97 9.86 12.78
N ALA A 186 -4.93 9.03 12.80
CA ALA A 186 -3.55 9.50 12.83
C ALA A 186 -3.16 10.30 11.57
N VAL A 187 -3.65 9.90 10.39
CA VAL A 187 -3.46 10.69 9.15
C VAL A 187 -4.19 12.02 9.25
N ASP A 188 -5.43 12.03 9.75
CA ASP A 188 -6.18 13.27 9.95
C ASP A 188 -5.47 14.23 10.92
N MET A 189 -4.83 13.72 11.97
CA MET A 189 -4.01 14.55 12.88
C MET A 189 -2.87 15.29 12.16
N VAL A 190 -2.19 14.63 11.23
CA VAL A 190 -1.11 15.24 10.44
C VAL A 190 -1.68 16.30 9.48
N LYS A 191 -2.81 15.97 8.85
CA LYS A 191 -3.51 16.87 7.93
C LYS A 191 -4.07 18.11 8.62
N ASP A 192 -4.66 17.95 9.81
CA ASP A 192 -5.20 19.05 10.62
C ASP A 192 -4.10 19.99 11.11
N ALA A 193 -2.87 19.47 11.31
CA ALA A 193 -1.69 20.27 11.57
C ALA A 193 -1.15 21.00 10.32
N GLY A 194 -1.74 20.79 9.14
CA GLY A 194 -1.29 21.37 7.88
C GLY A 194 0.02 20.75 7.34
N LEU A 195 0.38 19.57 7.83
CA LEU A 195 1.62 18.89 7.47
C LEU A 195 1.39 17.90 6.32
N PRO A 196 2.35 17.75 5.38
CA PRO A 196 2.21 16.78 4.30
C PRO A 196 2.27 15.34 4.81
N TYR A 197 1.33 14.51 4.33
CA TYR A 197 1.37 13.06 4.46
C TYR A 197 1.64 12.40 3.11
N ILE A 198 2.81 11.77 2.95
CA ILE A 198 3.25 11.15 1.70
C ILE A 198 3.30 9.63 1.88
N VAL A 199 2.80 8.88 0.91
CA VAL A 199 2.90 7.42 0.91
C VAL A 199 3.84 6.96 -0.19
N VAL A 200 4.80 6.08 0.17
CA VAL A 200 5.67 5.36 -0.76
C VAL A 200 5.26 3.89 -0.79
N LEU A 201 4.38 3.54 -1.73
CA LEU A 201 3.83 2.20 -1.93
C LEU A 201 4.93 1.25 -2.44
N THR A 202 5.19 0.19 -1.69
CA THR A 202 6.20 -0.82 -2.05
C THR A 202 5.59 -2.20 -2.22
N ASP A 203 6.35 -3.11 -2.82
CA ASP A 203 5.91 -4.47 -3.08
C ASP A 203 5.98 -5.37 -1.83
N PRO A 204 4.90 -6.06 -1.43
CA PRO A 204 3.50 -5.79 -1.76
C PRO A 204 2.84 -4.81 -0.78
N THR A 205 1.77 -4.12 -1.18
CA THR A 205 0.90 -3.32 -0.30
C THR A 205 -0.55 -3.75 -0.49
N THR A 206 -1.06 -4.61 0.39
CA THR A 206 -2.40 -5.23 0.22
C THR A 206 -3.28 -5.21 1.46
N GLY A 207 -4.55 -5.61 1.31
CA GLY A 207 -5.52 -5.79 2.40
C GLY A 207 -5.88 -4.51 3.16
N GLY A 208 -5.97 -4.62 4.49
CA GLY A 208 -6.37 -3.50 5.34
C GLY A 208 -5.41 -2.29 5.28
N VAL A 209 -4.12 -2.50 4.99
CA VAL A 209 -3.15 -1.40 4.88
C VAL A 209 -3.41 -0.55 3.64
N THR A 210 -3.67 -1.17 2.48
CA THR A 210 -4.08 -0.43 1.27
C THR A 210 -5.45 0.23 1.42
N ALA A 211 -6.38 -0.38 2.14
CA ALA A 211 -7.71 0.22 2.37
C ALA A 211 -7.75 1.23 3.53
N SER A 212 -6.59 1.64 4.05
CA SER A 212 -6.47 2.67 5.09
C SER A 212 -5.29 3.58 4.79
N LEU A 213 -4.27 3.63 5.65
CA LEU A 213 -3.18 4.61 5.61
C LEU A 213 -2.52 4.75 4.23
N ALA A 214 -2.41 3.67 3.45
CA ALA A 214 -1.64 3.70 2.22
C ALA A 214 -2.37 4.37 1.04
N MET A 215 -3.68 4.61 1.13
CA MET A 215 -4.46 5.33 0.11
C MET A 215 -5.00 6.67 0.62
N LEU A 216 -4.44 7.19 1.71
CA LEU A 216 -4.82 8.47 2.33
C LEU A 216 -3.73 9.54 2.21
N GLY A 217 -2.65 9.28 1.46
CA GLY A 217 -1.59 10.25 1.22
C GLY A 217 -2.06 11.45 0.41
N ASP A 218 -1.52 12.64 0.72
CA ASP A 218 -1.63 13.81 -0.16
C ASP A 218 -0.94 13.54 -1.51
N ILE A 219 0.15 12.76 -1.47
CA ILE A 219 0.85 12.24 -2.65
C ILE A 219 1.15 10.75 -2.44
N ALA A 220 0.71 9.92 -3.37
CA ALA A 220 0.99 8.50 -3.49
C ALA A 220 2.08 8.24 -4.54
N ILE A 221 3.27 7.84 -4.06
CA ILE A 221 4.42 7.43 -4.87
C ILE A 221 4.49 5.91 -4.84
N ALA A 222 4.67 5.24 -5.98
CA ALA A 222 4.88 3.80 -6.02
C ALA A 222 6.26 3.43 -6.58
N GLU A 223 6.83 2.32 -6.10
CA GLU A 223 8.01 1.72 -6.72
C GLU A 223 7.64 0.92 -7.99
N PRO A 224 8.48 0.94 -9.04
CA PRO A 224 8.26 0.16 -10.26
C PRO A 224 7.86 -1.31 -10.03
N GLY A 225 6.77 -1.72 -10.66
CA GLY A 225 6.24 -3.08 -10.62
C GLY A 225 5.71 -3.56 -9.27
N ALA A 226 5.55 -2.69 -8.26
CA ALA A 226 5.02 -3.10 -6.97
C ALA A 226 3.55 -3.55 -7.06
N ILE A 227 3.20 -4.61 -6.33
CA ILE A 227 1.83 -5.13 -6.23
C ILE A 227 1.08 -4.33 -5.17
N ILE A 228 0.03 -3.64 -5.59
CA ILE A 228 -0.80 -2.80 -4.73
C ILE A 228 -2.27 -3.13 -4.99
N GLY A 229 -3.01 -3.49 -3.95
CA GLY A 229 -4.44 -3.76 -4.11
C GLY A 229 -5.12 -4.41 -2.93
N PHE A 230 -6.42 -4.17 -2.79
CA PHE A 230 -7.20 -4.58 -1.62
C PHE A 230 -7.25 -6.10 -1.45
N ALA A 231 -7.77 -6.80 -2.46
CA ALA A 231 -7.82 -8.26 -2.49
C ALA A 231 -6.68 -8.82 -3.35
N GLY A 232 -6.14 -9.98 -2.99
CA GLY A 232 -5.11 -10.63 -3.81
C GLY A 232 -5.67 -11.07 -5.16
N ALA A 233 -4.89 -10.92 -6.23
CA ALA A 233 -5.26 -11.29 -7.61
C ALA A 233 -5.93 -12.67 -7.72
N ARG A 234 -5.39 -13.69 -7.03
CA ARG A 234 -5.95 -15.05 -7.00
C ARG A 234 -7.39 -15.10 -6.48
N VAL A 235 -7.70 -14.33 -5.43
CA VAL A 235 -9.05 -14.29 -4.84
C VAL A 235 -10.03 -13.63 -5.81
N ILE A 236 -9.57 -12.60 -6.53
CA ILE A 236 -10.40 -11.88 -7.50
C ILE A 236 -10.73 -12.79 -8.69
N GLU A 237 -9.72 -13.44 -9.31
CA GLU A 237 -9.92 -14.37 -10.43
C GLU A 237 -10.89 -15.50 -10.10
N GLN A 238 -10.79 -16.05 -8.88
CA GLN A 238 -11.69 -17.10 -8.40
C GLN A 238 -13.13 -16.60 -8.21
N THR A 239 -13.31 -15.31 -7.91
CA THR A 239 -14.63 -14.72 -7.66
C THR A 239 -15.35 -14.36 -8.96
N ILE A 240 -14.63 -13.76 -9.92
CA ILE A 240 -15.21 -13.31 -11.19
C ILE A 240 -15.16 -14.39 -12.29
N HIS A 241 -14.39 -15.46 -12.08
CA HIS A 241 -14.16 -16.55 -13.05
C HIS A 241 -13.58 -16.08 -14.40
N GLU A 242 -12.80 -15.01 -14.37
CA GLU A 242 -12.12 -14.43 -15.52
C GLU A 242 -10.63 -14.23 -15.25
N LYS A 243 -9.85 -14.11 -16.32
CA LYS A 243 -8.42 -13.78 -16.23
C LYS A 243 -8.27 -12.28 -16.02
N LEU A 244 -7.40 -11.90 -15.07
CA LEU A 244 -7.12 -10.49 -14.85
C LEU A 244 -6.29 -9.88 -16.00
N PRO A 245 -6.46 -8.58 -16.28
CA PRO A 245 -5.65 -7.88 -17.25
C PRO A 245 -4.15 -8.01 -16.98
N LYS A 246 -3.32 -7.94 -18.03
CA LYS A 246 -1.88 -7.91 -17.87
C LYS A 246 -1.47 -6.69 -17.05
N GLY A 247 -0.64 -6.88 -16.03
CA GLY A 247 -0.19 -5.79 -15.17
C GLY A 247 -1.20 -5.37 -14.12
N PHE A 248 -2.35 -6.04 -13.98
CA PHE A 248 -3.31 -5.76 -12.91
C PHE A 248 -2.62 -5.68 -11.54
N GLN A 249 -3.00 -4.67 -10.74
CA GLN A 249 -2.41 -4.34 -9.44
C GLN A 249 -0.94 -3.89 -9.45
N ARG A 250 -0.30 -3.74 -10.62
CA ARG A 250 1.06 -3.17 -10.70
C ARG A 250 1.00 -1.66 -10.58
N SER A 251 2.10 -1.08 -10.11
CA SER A 251 2.22 0.37 -9.91
C SER A 251 1.94 1.17 -11.19
N GLU A 252 2.38 0.68 -12.34
CA GLU A 252 2.12 1.28 -13.64
C GLU A 252 0.63 1.21 -14.02
N TYR A 253 -0.02 0.08 -13.73
CA TYR A 253 -1.47 -0.07 -13.93
C TYR A 253 -2.24 0.88 -13.01
N LEU A 254 -1.86 1.02 -11.74
CA LEU A 254 -2.50 1.95 -10.82
C LEU A 254 -2.30 3.42 -11.24
N LEU A 255 -1.13 3.76 -11.78
CA LEU A 255 -0.86 5.10 -12.34
C LEU A 255 -1.80 5.39 -13.52
N GLU A 256 -1.95 4.46 -14.46
CA GLU A 256 -2.87 4.60 -15.60
C GLU A 256 -4.35 4.77 -15.19
N HIS A 257 -4.72 4.28 -14.00
CA HIS A 257 -6.08 4.36 -13.46
C HIS A 257 -6.25 5.47 -12.40
N GLY A 258 -5.26 6.36 -12.23
CA GLY A 258 -5.35 7.52 -11.35
C GLY A 258 -5.33 7.20 -9.84
N MET A 259 -4.83 6.03 -9.44
CA MET A 259 -4.73 5.61 -8.04
C MET A 259 -3.37 5.91 -7.41
N VAL A 260 -2.38 6.24 -8.24
CA VAL A 260 -1.00 6.57 -7.85
C VAL A 260 -0.58 7.80 -8.63
N ASP A 261 0.06 8.77 -7.98
CA ASP A 261 0.48 10.03 -8.62
C ASP A 261 1.74 9.87 -9.46
N MET A 262 2.66 9.00 -9.02
CA MET A 262 3.92 8.77 -9.74
C MET A 262 4.55 7.42 -9.42
N VAL A 263 5.21 6.83 -10.42
CA VAL A 263 6.05 5.64 -10.28
C VAL A 263 7.52 6.06 -10.31
N VAL A 264 8.25 5.82 -9.22
CA VAL A 264 9.59 6.37 -9.00
C VAL A 264 10.58 5.26 -8.64
N PRO A 265 11.63 5.05 -9.45
CA PRO A 265 12.67 4.08 -9.12
C PRO A 265 13.52 4.50 -7.91
N ARG A 266 14.13 3.53 -7.21
CA ARG A 266 14.81 3.77 -5.91
C ARG A 266 16.02 4.70 -6.00
N ASP A 267 16.65 4.77 -7.15
CA ASP A 267 17.82 5.62 -7.41
C ASP A 267 17.47 7.11 -7.28
N THR A 268 16.30 7.51 -7.76
CA THR A 268 15.80 8.88 -7.82
C THR A 268 14.79 9.21 -6.71
N LEU A 269 14.31 8.19 -5.98
CA LEU A 269 13.29 8.34 -4.93
C LEU A 269 13.60 9.42 -3.88
N LYS A 270 14.83 9.46 -3.35
CA LYS A 270 15.21 10.46 -2.33
C LYS A 270 15.06 11.90 -2.85
N GLY A 271 15.57 12.18 -4.04
CA GLY A 271 15.49 13.52 -4.64
C GLY A 271 14.05 13.90 -5.02
N THR A 272 13.25 12.93 -5.47
CA THR A 272 11.83 13.14 -5.73
C THR A 272 11.07 13.45 -4.44
N LEU A 273 11.27 12.68 -3.38
CA LEU A 273 10.67 12.95 -2.06
C LEU A 273 11.05 14.33 -1.55
N ALA A 274 12.34 14.69 -1.59
CA ALA A 274 12.82 16.00 -1.17
C ALA A 274 12.19 17.14 -2.00
N ARG A 275 11.98 16.94 -3.30
CA ARG A 275 11.29 17.92 -4.16
C ARG A 275 9.81 18.06 -3.79
N VAL A 276 9.11 16.95 -3.58
CA VAL A 276 7.69 16.96 -3.15
C VAL A 276 7.55 17.65 -1.80
N ILE A 277 8.36 17.26 -0.81
CA ILE A 277 8.39 17.89 0.51
C ILE A 277 8.63 19.40 0.37
N ARG A 278 9.63 19.82 -0.42
CA ARG A 278 9.89 21.23 -0.67
C ARG A 278 8.65 21.95 -1.18
N LEU A 279 8.00 21.43 -2.24
CA LEU A 279 6.82 22.05 -2.84
C LEU A 279 5.64 22.17 -1.87
N LEU A 280 5.41 21.16 -1.04
CA LEU A 280 4.30 21.13 -0.09
C LEU A 280 4.58 21.91 1.21
N THR A 281 5.85 22.25 1.48
CA THR A 281 6.27 22.98 2.69
C THR A 281 6.88 24.35 2.38
N VAL A 282 6.72 24.87 1.16
CA VAL A 282 7.06 26.28 0.88
C VAL A 282 6.02 27.14 1.57
N PRO A 283 6.40 28.07 2.47
CA PRO A 283 5.47 29.08 2.93
C PRO A 283 5.06 29.93 1.73
N VAL A 284 3.82 29.77 1.29
CA VAL A 284 3.23 30.65 0.29
C VAL A 284 2.97 31.97 1.02
N GLU A 285 3.81 32.98 0.81
CA GLU A 285 3.37 34.34 1.10
C GLU A 285 2.08 34.56 0.29
N PRO A 286 0.96 34.97 0.92
CA PRO A 286 -0.27 35.21 0.19
C PRO A 286 0.01 36.29 -0.85
N VAL A 287 0.18 35.85 -2.09
CA VAL A 287 0.32 36.75 -3.23
C VAL A 287 -0.98 37.54 -3.28
N ALA A 288 -0.88 38.88 -3.31
CA ALA A 288 -2.04 39.74 -3.45
C ALA A 288 -2.94 39.18 -4.55
N GLN A 289 -4.17 38.81 -4.19
CA GLN A 289 -5.11 38.23 -5.14
C GLN A 289 -5.19 39.16 -6.35
N THR A 290 -4.85 38.65 -7.52
CA THR A 290 -5.05 39.41 -8.76
C THR A 290 -6.55 39.57 -8.90
N THR A 291 -7.05 40.79 -8.79
CA THR A 291 -8.45 41.09 -9.08
C THR A 291 -8.72 40.69 -10.52
N LEU A 292 -9.47 39.61 -10.71
CA LEU A 292 -9.97 39.27 -12.03
C LEU A 292 -10.77 40.47 -12.56
N PRO A 293 -10.62 40.84 -13.85
CA PRO A 293 -11.45 41.87 -14.43
C PRO A 293 -12.91 41.47 -14.25
N THR A 294 -13.70 42.36 -13.63
CA THR A 294 -15.14 42.18 -13.52
C THR A 294 -15.68 42.01 -14.94
N VAL A 295 -16.28 40.84 -15.21
CA VAL A 295 -17.02 40.66 -16.46
C VAL A 295 -18.19 41.63 -16.39
N VAL A 296 -18.09 42.73 -17.16
CA VAL A 296 -19.22 43.61 -17.41
C VAL A 296 -20.14 42.80 -18.32
N THR A 297 -21.17 42.19 -17.77
CA THR A 297 -22.31 41.72 -18.56
C THR A 297 -22.83 42.94 -19.31
N PRO A 298 -22.85 42.94 -20.66
CA PRO A 298 -23.49 44.01 -21.40
C PRO A 298 -24.92 44.17 -20.89
N ASP A 299 -25.35 45.41 -20.66
CA ASP A 299 -26.75 45.71 -20.39
C ASP A 299 -27.62 45.00 -21.41
N HIS A 300 -28.72 44.40 -20.93
CA HIS A 300 -29.76 43.74 -21.71
C HIS A 300 -29.77 44.14 -23.20
N VAL A 301 -29.37 43.22 -24.08
CA VAL A 301 -29.79 43.32 -25.48
C VAL A 301 -31.29 43.05 -25.47
N GLU A 302 -32.09 44.08 -25.76
CA GLU A 302 -33.54 43.97 -25.90
C GLU A 302 -33.89 42.81 -26.84
N GLY A 303 -34.65 41.86 -26.30
CA GLY A 303 -34.97 40.61 -26.97
C GLY A 303 -35.66 40.84 -28.31
N HIS A 304 -35.27 40.04 -29.31
CA HIS A 304 -36.17 39.71 -30.39
C HIS A 304 -37.42 39.07 -29.77
N ARG A 305 -38.56 39.77 -29.86
CA ARG A 305 -39.88 39.25 -29.54
C ARG A 305 -40.07 37.87 -30.16
N GLU A 306 -40.29 36.86 -29.32
CA GLU A 306 -40.97 35.64 -29.75
C GLU A 306 -42.34 36.07 -30.29
N THR A 307 -42.55 35.91 -31.59
CA THR A 307 -43.89 35.97 -32.16
C THR A 307 -44.63 34.69 -31.75
N GLU A 308 -45.78 34.84 -31.11
CA GLU A 308 -46.66 33.72 -30.75
C GLU A 308 -46.91 32.81 -31.96
N PRO A 309 -46.88 31.48 -31.79
CA PRO A 309 -47.21 30.55 -32.86
C PRO A 309 -48.72 30.61 -33.16
N THR A 310 -49.10 31.28 -34.23
CA THR A 310 -50.46 31.23 -34.79
C THR A 310 -50.57 30.05 -35.76
N GLY A 311 -50.88 28.86 -35.26
CA GLY A 311 -51.15 27.69 -36.08
C GLY A 311 -51.72 26.53 -35.25
N PRO A 312 -52.67 25.73 -35.78
CA PRO A 312 -53.22 24.61 -35.05
C PRO A 312 -52.15 23.55 -34.81
N VAL A 313 -52.11 23.03 -33.58
CA VAL A 313 -51.25 21.90 -33.18
C VAL A 313 -51.79 20.65 -33.88
N ASP A 314 -50.98 20.08 -34.76
CA ASP A 314 -51.25 18.80 -35.43
C ASP A 314 -50.71 17.67 -34.54
N ASP A 315 -51.62 16.91 -33.92
CA ASP A 315 -51.32 15.75 -33.07
C ASP A 315 -51.09 14.46 -33.91
N SER A 316 -50.37 14.57 -35.03
CA SER A 316 -49.92 13.40 -35.79
C SER A 316 -48.50 12.99 -35.37
N GLU A 317 -48.33 11.70 -35.10
CA GLU A 317 -47.10 11.06 -34.65
C GLU A 317 -45.94 11.38 -35.60
N ASP A 318 -45.02 12.26 -35.18
CA ASP A 318 -43.85 12.59 -35.99
C ASP A 318 -42.81 11.45 -35.90
N PRO A 319 -42.35 10.91 -37.04
CA PRO A 319 -41.51 9.73 -37.11
C PRO A 319 -40.09 10.08 -36.68
N HIS A 320 -39.54 9.29 -35.77
CA HIS A 320 -38.12 9.39 -35.42
C HIS A 320 -37.26 9.26 -36.69
N PRO A 321 -36.37 10.23 -36.99
CA PRO A 321 -35.44 10.11 -38.10
C PRO A 321 -34.41 9.02 -37.80
N ASP A 322 -34.18 8.17 -38.80
CA ASP A 322 -33.24 7.04 -38.77
C ASP A 322 -31.86 7.46 -38.26
N VAL A 323 -31.45 6.87 -37.14
CA VAL A 323 -30.07 6.93 -36.65
C VAL A 323 -29.23 6.08 -37.60
N GLU A 324 -28.35 6.73 -38.36
CA GLU A 324 -27.40 6.06 -39.24
C GLU A 324 -26.44 5.19 -38.41
N VAL A 325 -26.62 3.86 -38.52
CA VAL A 325 -25.83 2.84 -37.83
C VAL A 325 -24.48 2.72 -38.52
N LEU A 326 -23.39 3.02 -37.82
CA LEU A 326 -22.03 2.70 -38.26
C LEU A 326 -21.90 1.19 -38.52
N PRO A 327 -21.32 0.75 -39.65
CA PRO A 327 -21.20 -0.67 -39.96
C PRO A 327 -20.21 -1.36 -38.99
N PRO A 328 -20.49 -2.60 -38.55
CA PRO A 328 -19.58 -3.37 -37.72
C PRO A 328 -18.35 -3.80 -38.53
N SER A 329 -17.18 -3.72 -37.91
CA SER A 329 -15.95 -4.32 -38.44
C SER A 329 -16.09 -5.85 -38.51
N ASP A 330 -15.81 -6.43 -39.67
CA ASP A 330 -15.82 -7.87 -39.90
C ASP A 330 -14.86 -8.60 -38.96
N GLY A 331 -15.41 -9.34 -38.00
CA GLY A 331 -14.61 -10.21 -37.16
C GLY A 331 -15.29 -10.77 -35.92
N ASP A 332 -16.48 -11.35 -36.01
CA ASP A 332 -16.75 -12.63 -35.33
C ASP A 332 -18.12 -13.23 -35.69
N LYS A 333 -18.09 -14.27 -36.52
CA LYS A 333 -19.19 -15.22 -36.68
C LYS A 333 -18.87 -16.42 -35.80
N ALA A 334 -19.64 -16.64 -34.73
CA ALA A 334 -20.31 -17.92 -34.44
C ALA A 334 -20.80 -18.00 -32.99
N ALA A 335 -22.13 -18.05 -32.79
CA ALA A 335 -22.83 -19.14 -32.09
C ALA A 335 -24.25 -18.67 -31.69
N ARG A 336 -25.24 -19.04 -32.51
CA ARG A 336 -26.66 -18.90 -32.19
C ARG A 336 -27.01 -19.82 -31.00
N ARG A 337 -27.55 -19.27 -29.91
CA ARG A 337 -28.20 -20.04 -28.85
C ARG A 337 -29.72 -19.95 -29.03
N LYS A 338 -30.37 -21.13 -29.06
CA LYS A 338 -31.82 -21.32 -29.23
C LYS A 338 -32.57 -20.83 -27.98
N THR A 339 -33.72 -20.21 -28.23
CA THR A 339 -34.75 -19.82 -27.27
C THR A 339 -35.35 -21.03 -26.54
N ALA A 340 -35.67 -20.87 -25.25
CA ALA A 340 -36.44 -21.81 -24.44
C ALA A 340 -37.85 -21.22 -24.16
N PRO A 341 -38.91 -22.03 -24.09
CA PRO A 341 -40.25 -21.52 -23.84
C PRO A 341 -40.59 -21.46 -22.35
N GLU A 342 -41.48 -20.52 -22.07
CA GLU A 342 -42.10 -20.15 -20.80
C GLU A 342 -43.08 -21.23 -20.30
N ARG A 343 -43.12 -21.49 -18.99
CA ARG A 343 -44.25 -22.20 -18.36
C ARG A 343 -44.46 -21.89 -16.87
N GLU A 344 -45.59 -21.24 -16.63
CA GLU A 344 -46.60 -21.37 -15.56
C GLU A 344 -46.21 -21.40 -14.07
N ARG A 345 -46.80 -20.41 -13.36
CA ARG A 345 -46.95 -20.31 -11.91
C ARG A 345 -47.75 -21.50 -11.34
N ARG A 346 -47.29 -22.04 -10.21
CA ARG A 346 -48.15 -22.67 -9.21
C ARG A 346 -47.74 -22.23 -7.80
N THR A 347 -48.77 -21.81 -7.08
CA THR A 347 -48.86 -21.43 -5.67
C THR A 347 -48.60 -22.61 -4.73
N GLY A 348 -48.08 -22.35 -3.52
CA GLY A 348 -48.12 -23.32 -2.42
C GLY A 348 -47.16 -23.02 -1.27
N ASP A 349 -47.71 -22.41 -0.22
CA ASP A 349 -47.30 -22.37 1.18
C ASP A 349 -46.17 -23.30 1.66
N SER A 350 -45.27 -22.76 2.51
CA SER A 350 -45.35 -22.93 3.98
C SER A 350 -44.00 -22.80 4.70
N ALA A 351 -44.09 -22.13 5.85
CA ALA A 351 -43.37 -22.36 7.10
C ALA A 351 -41.88 -22.01 7.23
N ALA A 352 -41.68 -20.92 7.98
CA ALA A 352 -40.55 -20.69 8.87
C ALA A 352 -40.36 -21.83 9.89
N ALA A 353 -39.10 -22.07 10.30
CA ALA A 353 -38.80 -22.67 11.60
C ALA A 353 -37.40 -22.23 12.09
N SER A 354 -37.41 -21.35 13.08
CA SER A 354 -36.38 -21.14 14.10
C SER A 354 -36.45 -22.23 15.18
N THR A 355 -35.32 -22.66 15.73
CA THR A 355 -35.11 -23.12 17.14
C THR A 355 -33.60 -23.45 17.28
N ALA A 356 -32.77 -22.82 18.12
CA ALA A 356 -32.74 -22.67 19.59
C ALA A 356 -32.24 -23.91 20.36
N ALA A 357 -31.05 -23.75 20.96
CA ALA A 357 -30.56 -24.11 22.31
C ALA A 357 -30.67 -25.53 22.93
N ASP A 358 -29.52 -25.89 23.55
CA ASP A 358 -29.28 -26.64 24.80
C ASP A 358 -29.72 -28.10 24.98
N GLN A 359 -28.73 -28.98 25.27
CA GLN A 359 -28.68 -29.81 26.50
C GLN A 359 -27.28 -30.48 26.73
N PRO A 360 -26.91 -30.81 27.99
CA PRO A 360 -25.54 -31.13 28.46
C PRO A 360 -25.22 -32.66 28.47
N PRO A 361 -24.00 -33.11 28.85
CA PRO A 361 -23.58 -34.51 28.68
C PRO A 361 -23.96 -35.39 29.90
N PRO A 362 -24.03 -36.73 29.75
CA PRO A 362 -24.15 -37.63 30.88
C PRO A 362 -22.78 -38.06 31.43
N GLU A 363 -22.70 -38.13 32.76
CA GLU A 363 -21.63 -38.79 33.52
C GLU A 363 -21.78 -40.32 33.47
N ALA A 364 -20.64 -41.01 33.33
CA ALA A 364 -20.30 -42.29 33.98
C ALA A 364 -18.78 -42.50 33.90
#